data_AF-A0A1Y3TXP1-F1
#
_entry.id   AF-A0A1Y3TXP1-F1
#
_cell.length_a   1.000
_cell.length_b   1.000
_cell.length_c   1.000
_cell.angle_alpha   90.00
_cell.angle_beta   90.00
_cell.angle_gamma   90.00
#
_symmetry.space_group_name_H-M   'P 1'
#
loop_
_entity.id
_entity.type
_entity.pdbx_description
1 polymer ?
#
loop_
_entity_poly.entity_id
_entity_poly.type
_entity_poly.pdbx_seq_one_letter_code
_entity_poly.pdbx_strand_id
1 'polypeptide(L)' 'MLQITEVNIFSLSKDEDAWTIEGEIIFEDDLTSAFEADYLPDEDELENLSLELELDGFDTKVLKNMILDAANDYED' A
#
# COMPACT_ATOMS: atom_id res chain seq x y z
N MET A 1 -7.12 -13.86 9.90
CA MET A 1 -6.99 -12.88 8.81
C MET A 1 -5.85 -12.01 9.27
N LEU A 2 -4.74 -12.00 8.53
CA LEU A 2 -3.52 -11.29 8.91
C LEU A 2 -3.87 -9.79 9.02
N GLN A 3 -3.64 -9.22 10.18
CA GLN A 3 -4.00 -7.84 10.44
C GLN A 3 -2.86 -6.89 10.05
N ILE A 4 -3.18 -5.88 9.24
CA ILE A 4 -2.27 -4.77 8.93
C ILE A 4 -2.33 -3.78 10.10
N THR A 5 -1.17 -3.43 10.63
CA THR A 5 -1.04 -2.51 11.76
C THR A 5 -0.63 -1.11 11.31
N GLU A 6 0.27 -1.02 10.33
CA GLU A 6 0.79 0.25 9.81
C GLU A 6 1.25 0.12 8.35
N VAL A 7 1.23 1.22 7.61
CA VAL A 7 1.77 1.33 6.25
C VAL A 7 2.66 2.57 6.20
N ASN A 8 3.90 2.39 5.78
CA ASN A 8 4.89 3.46 5.64
C ASN A 8 5.26 3.64 4.18
N ILE A 9 5.13 4.87 3.66
CA ILE A 9 5.48 5.20 2.28
C ILE A 9 6.95 5.60 2.19
N PHE A 10 7.68 5.00 1.26
CA PHE A 10 9.08 5.33 0.99
C PHE A 10 9.22 6.23 -0.23
N SER A 11 8.46 5.92 -1.27
CA SER A 11 8.45 6.64 -2.54
C SER A 11 7.02 6.74 -3.06
N LEU A 12 6.70 7.89 -3.63
CA LEU A 12 5.38 8.19 -4.16
C LEU A 12 5.53 9.06 -5.40
N SER A 13 5.06 8.56 -6.55
CA SER A 13 4.88 9.33 -7.77
C SER A 13 3.39 9.47 -8.04
N LYS A 14 2.88 10.70 -8.07
CA LYS A 14 1.48 10.99 -8.42
C LYS A 14 1.44 11.50 -9.85
N ASP A 15 1.31 10.59 -10.80
CA ASP A 15 1.03 10.95 -12.19
C ASP A 15 -0.49 11.10 -12.41
N GLU A 16 -0.89 11.76 -13.51
CA GLU A 16 -2.32 12.01 -13.79
C GLU A 16 -3.09 10.71 -14.04
N ASP A 17 -2.45 9.71 -14.66
CA ASP A 17 -3.08 8.44 -15.00
C ASP A 17 -3.00 7.39 -13.87
N ALA A 18 -1.93 7.41 -13.07
CA ALA A 18 -1.68 6.42 -12.02
C ALA A 18 -0.73 6.96 -10.95
N TRP A 19 -0.87 6.50 -9.72
CA TRP A 19 0.06 6.78 -8.64
C TRP A 19 0.91 5.55 -8.39
N THR A 20 2.21 5.63 -8.64
CA THR A 20 3.14 4.55 -8.29
C THR A 20 3.59 4.75 -6.85
N ILE A 21 3.36 3.74 -6.01
CA ILE A 21 3.55 3.79 -4.57
C ILE A 21 4.45 2.64 -4.14
N GLU A 22 5.54 2.98 -3.45
CA GLU A 22 6.46 2.01 -2.85
C GLU A 22 6.53 2.26 -1.34
N GLY A 23 6.50 1.19 -0.56
CA GLY A 23 6.54 1.32 0.89
C GLY A 23 6.73 0.00 1.60
N GLU A 24 6.44 0.00 2.89
CA GLU A 24 6.45 -1.18 3.76
C GLU A 24 5.12 -1.29 4.50
N ILE A 25 4.62 -2.52 4.56
CA ILE A 25 3.45 -2.90 5.35
C ILE A 25 3.96 -3.57 6.61
N ILE A 26 3.47 -3.13 7.76
CA ILE A 26 3.70 -3.76 9.05
C ILE A 26 2.41 -4.49 9.43
N PHE A 27 2.54 -5.75 9.77
CA PHE A 27 1.45 -6.63 10.20
C PHE A 27 1.52 -6.87 11.72
N GLU A 28 0.61 -7.69 12.24
CA GLU A 28 0.72 -8.22 13.60
C GLU A 28 2.03 -9.01 13.81
N ASP A 29 2.47 -9.14 15.06
CA ASP A 29 3.74 -9.79 15.45
C ASP A 29 5.02 -9.16 14.84
N ASP A 30 4.98 -7.86 14.51
CA ASP A 30 6.09 -7.10 13.90
C ASP A 30 6.59 -7.72 12.57
N LEU A 31 5.74 -8.47 11.87
CA LEU A 31 6.04 -8.96 10.53
C LEU A 31 5.96 -7.79 9.55
N THR A 32 7.04 -7.55 8.79
CA THR A 32 7.08 -6.48 7.79
C THR A 32 7.31 -7.03 6.40
N SER A 33 6.69 -6.40 5.39
CA SER A 33 6.91 -6.70 3.98
C SER A 33 6.94 -5.41 3.19
N ALA A 34 7.98 -5.23 2.38
CA ALA A 34 7.97 -4.20 1.36
C ALA A 34 6.86 -4.47 0.33
N PHE A 35 6.31 -3.40 -0.24
CA PHE A 35 5.32 -3.45 -1.30
C PHE A 35 5.60 -2.41 -2.38
N GLU A 36 5.11 -2.72 -3.58
CA GLU A 36 5.01 -1.82 -4.73
C GLU A 36 3.61 -1.99 -5.31
N ALA A 37 2.95 -0.89 -5.64
CA ALA A 37 1.63 -0.90 -6.25
C ALA A 37 1.36 0.36 -7.08
N ASP A 38 0.45 0.24 -8.03
CA ASP A 38 -0.10 1.36 -8.78
C ASP A 38 -1.54 1.61 -8.35
N TYR A 39 -1.84 2.83 -7.92
CA TYR A 39 -3.21 3.25 -7.64
C TYR A 39 -3.77 4.05 -8.82
N LEU A 40 -4.92 3.65 -9.34
CA LEU A 40 -5.63 4.33 -10.42
C LEU A 40 -6.68 5.28 -9.83
N PRO A 41 -6.43 6.61 -9.76
CA PRO A 41 -7.34 7.53 -9.09
C PRO A 41 -8.71 7.67 -9.79
N ASP A 42 -8.77 7.51 -11.11
CA ASP A 42 -10.03 7.55 -11.88
C ASP A 42 -10.93 6.33 -11.62
N GLU A 43 -10.32 5.17 -11.33
CA GLU A 43 -11.04 3.91 -11.12
C GLU A 43 -11.19 3.55 -9.63
N ASP A 44 -10.47 4.23 -8.74
CA ASP A 44 -10.36 3.92 -7.30
C ASP A 44 -9.97 2.44 -7.05
N GLU A 45 -9.03 1.95 -7.88
CA GLU A 45 -8.51 0.58 -7.83
C GLU A 45 -7.00 0.57 -7.66
N LEU A 46 -6.50 -0.51 -7.05
CA LEU A 46 -5.08 -0.72 -6.81
C LEU A 46 -4.63 -1.92 -7.67
N GLU A 47 -3.76 -1.65 -8.62
CA GLU A 47 -3.19 -2.59 -9.57
C GLU A 47 -1.72 -2.88 -9.26
N ASN A 48 -1.18 -3.92 -9.91
CA ASN A 48 0.22 -4.34 -9.81
C ASN A 48 0.78 -4.50 -8.39
N LEU A 49 -0.08 -4.77 -7.39
CA LEU A 49 0.36 -5.02 -6.01
C LEU A 49 1.32 -6.19 -5.98
N SER A 50 2.56 -5.89 -5.62
CA SER A 50 3.63 -6.84 -5.40
C SER A 50 4.11 -6.71 -3.96
N LEU A 51 4.28 -7.84 -3.28
CA LEU A 51 4.84 -7.92 -1.94
C LEU A 51 6.18 -8.65 -1.99
N GLU A 52 7.14 -8.22 -1.19
CA GLU A 52 8.40 -8.94 -1.02
C GLU A 52 8.16 -10.34 -0.40
N LEU A 53 7.29 -10.40 0.61
CA LEU A 53 6.88 -11.66 1.22
C LEU A 53 5.60 -12.18 0.56
N GLU A 54 5.56 -13.47 0.26
CA GLU A 54 4.33 -14.16 -0.20
C GLU A 54 3.33 -14.30 0.96
N LEU A 55 2.69 -13.18 1.31
CA LEU A 55 1.69 -13.10 2.37
C LEU A 55 0.29 -13.18 1.78
N ASP A 56 -0.59 -13.90 2.47
CA ASP A 56 -1.99 -14.03 2.13
C ASP A 56 -2.88 -13.91 3.37
N GLY A 57 -4.18 -13.76 3.14
CA GLY A 57 -5.18 -13.72 4.21
C GLY A 57 -5.30 -12.39 4.95
N PHE A 58 -4.79 -11.28 4.40
CA PHE A 58 -5.13 -9.90 4.82
C PHE A 58 -6.22 -9.30 3.92
N ASP A 59 -6.85 -8.21 4.38
CA ASP A 59 -7.90 -7.51 3.63
C ASP A 59 -7.27 -6.45 2.70
N THR A 60 -7.35 -6.70 1.39
CA THR A 60 -6.78 -5.79 0.36
C THR A 60 -7.49 -4.44 0.30
N LYS A 61 -8.76 -4.35 0.71
CA LYS A 61 -9.46 -3.06 0.78
C LYS A 61 -8.96 -2.23 1.96
N VAL A 62 -8.69 -2.88 3.09
CA VAL A 62 -8.05 -2.22 4.24
C VAL A 62 -6.66 -1.74 3.83
N LEU A 63 -5.87 -2.60 3.17
CA LEU A 63 -4.56 -2.22 2.66
C LEU A 63 -4.63 -1.00 1.74
N LYS A 64 -5.51 -1.02 0.73
CA LYS A 64 -5.70 0.12 -0.19
C LYS A 64 -5.96 1.41 0.57
N ASN A 65 -6.93 1.38 1.50
CA ASN A 65 -7.28 2.58 2.27
C ASN A 65 -6.10 3.09 3.11
N MET A 66 -5.34 2.19 3.73
CA MET A 66 -4.15 2.57 4.53
C MET A 66 -3.02 3.11 3.66
N ILE A 67 -2.78 2.53 2.48
CA ILE A 67 -1.82 3.05 1.50
C ILE A 67 -2.22 4.46 1.07
N LEU A 68 -3.49 4.69 0.74
CA LEU A 68 -3.98 6.00 0.32
C LEU A 68 -3.90 7.03 1.43
N ASP A 69 -4.24 6.66 2.67
CA ASP A 69 -4.11 7.54 3.83
C ASP A 69 -2.66 7.97 4.02
N ALA A 70 -1.73 7.00 4.04
CA ALA A 70 -0.30 7.25 4.18
C ALA A 70 0.30 8.03 2.99
N ALA A 71 -0.16 7.79 1.76
CA ALA A 71 0.26 8.52 0.57
C ALA A 71 -0.25 9.97 0.54
N ASN A 72 -1.39 10.24 1.19
CA ASN A 72 -1.86 11.61 1.37
C ASN A 72 -1.08 12.31 2.50
N ASP A 73 -0.72 11.61 3.57
CA ASP A 73 0.07 12.15 4.69
C ASP A 73 1.54 12.41 4.30
N TYR A 74 2.10 11.64 3.36
CA TYR A 74 3.49 11.78 2.90
C TYR A 74 3.85 13.16 2.32
N GLU A 75 2.88 13.90 1.77
CA GLU A 75 3.10 15.22 1.15
C GLU A 75 2.70 16.42 2.03
N ASP A 76 2.21 16.22 3.25
CA ASP A 76 1.83 17.30 4.19
C ASP A 76 3.00 17.77 5.08
#